data_AF-A0A4D6QBH2-F1
#
_entry.id   AF-A0A4D6QBH2-F1
#
_cell.length_a   1.000
_cell.length_b   1.000
_cell.length_c   1.000
_cell.angle_alpha   90.00
_cell.angle_beta   90.00
_cell.angle_gamma   90.00
#
_symmetry.space_group_name_H-M   'P 1'
#
loop_
_entity.id
_entity.type
_entity.pdbx_description
1 polymer ?
#
loop_
_entity_poly.entity_id
_entity_poly.type
_entity_poly.pdbx_seq_one_letter_code
_entity_poly.pdbx_strand_id
1 'polypeptide(L)'
;MADLEVAVTSIDVSKIPSCFWGCGFRKAGFLNDEGQYDVETGVSNLKRFMGDPTALEMLEKVARQCNSVKDKPVSDGKAGCEMGKLAAACFLEQMKEMKMSK
;
A
#
# COMPACT_ATOMS: atom_id res chain seq x y z
N MET A 1 1.02 -11.87 14.21
CA MET A 1 1.06 -10.40 13.99
C MET A 1 2.46 -9.81 14.22
N ALA A 2 3.37 -10.50 14.92
CA ALA A 2 4.75 -10.03 15.13
C ALA A 2 5.50 -9.68 13.83
N ASP A 3 5.34 -10.48 12.78
CA ASP A 3 6.03 -10.21 11.49
C ASP A 3 5.55 -8.93 10.81
N LEU A 4 4.27 -8.56 11.00
CA LEU A 4 3.70 -7.32 10.48
C LEU A 4 4.25 -6.11 11.24
N GLU A 5 4.31 -6.20 12.57
CA GLU A 5 4.86 -5.14 13.41
C GLU A 5 6.34 -4.90 13.12
N VAL A 6 7.12 -5.97 12.94
CA VAL A 6 8.54 -5.87 12.55
C VAL A 6 8.70 -5.28 11.16
N ALA A 7 7.91 -5.69 10.17
CA ALA A 7 7.99 -5.14 8.81
C ALA A 7 7.66 -3.64 8.78
N VAL A 8 6.64 -3.21 9.52
CA VAL A 8 6.22 -1.80 9.59
C VAL A 8 7.25 -0.93 10.33
N THR A 9 7.83 -1.44 11.43
CA THR A 9 8.83 -0.69 12.22
C THR A 9 10.20 -0.63 11.54
N SER A 10 10.61 -1.70 10.85
CA SER A 10 11.89 -1.74 10.12
C SER A 10 11.80 -1.26 8.66
N ILE A 11 10.58 -1.00 8.15
CA ILE A 11 10.31 -0.66 6.75
C ILE A 11 10.87 -1.73 5.81
N ASP A 12 10.81 -2.98 6.25
CA ASP A 12 11.32 -4.12 5.51
C ASP A 12 10.14 -4.99 5.04
N VAL A 13 9.66 -4.67 3.85
CA VAL A 13 8.56 -5.39 3.20
C VAL A 13 8.94 -6.80 2.76
N SER A 14 10.22 -7.20 2.83
CA SER A 14 10.67 -8.54 2.45
C SER A 14 10.38 -9.60 3.52
N LYS A 15 10.16 -9.17 4.77
CA LYS A 15 9.79 -10.05 5.89
C LYS A 15 8.39 -10.64 5.77
N ILE A 16 7.57 -10.09 4.89
CA ILE A 16 6.23 -10.57 4.58
C ILE A 16 6.21 -11.06 3.13
N PRO A 17 5.61 -12.24 2.83
CA PRO A 17 5.50 -12.73 1.47
C PRO A 17 4.84 -11.70 0.54
N SER A 18 5.38 -11.49 -0.67
CA SER A 18 4.86 -10.49 -1.62
C SER A 18 3.37 -10.64 -1.87
N CYS A 19 2.87 -11.88 -1.98
CA CYS A 19 1.44 -12.13 -2.23
C CYS A 19 0.55 -11.79 -1.03
N PHE A 20 1.07 -11.76 0.18
CA PHE A 20 0.32 -11.28 1.33
C PHE A 20 0.05 -9.77 1.21
N TRP A 21 1.05 -9.00 0.78
CA TRP A 21 0.85 -7.58 0.44
C TRP A 21 -0.15 -7.44 -0.70
N GLY A 22 0.02 -8.18 -1.80
CA GLY A 22 -0.93 -8.19 -2.92
C GLY A 22 -2.37 -8.47 -2.47
N CYS A 23 -2.57 -9.49 -1.63
CA CYS A 23 -3.89 -9.81 -1.07
C CYS A 23 -4.46 -8.66 -0.23
N GLY A 24 -3.64 -8.08 0.66
CA GLY A 24 -4.04 -6.96 1.51
C GLY A 24 -4.47 -5.73 0.69
N PHE A 25 -3.63 -5.29 -0.25
CA PHE A 25 -3.93 -4.13 -1.10
C PHE A 25 -5.12 -4.39 -2.03
N ARG A 26 -5.28 -5.60 -2.56
CA ARG A 26 -6.47 -5.96 -3.35
C ARG A 26 -7.75 -5.89 -2.53
N LYS A 27 -7.73 -6.43 -1.30
CA LYS A 27 -8.88 -6.37 -0.39
C LYS A 27 -9.24 -4.93 0.01
N ALA A 28 -8.24 -4.07 0.12
CA ALA A 28 -8.43 -2.64 0.35
C ALA A 28 -8.89 -1.87 -0.92
N GLY A 29 -8.80 -2.49 -2.10
CA GLY A 29 -9.17 -1.89 -3.39
C GLY A 29 -8.07 -1.10 -4.07
N PHE A 30 -6.83 -1.21 -3.60
CA PHE A 30 -5.66 -0.56 -4.19
C PHE A 30 -4.99 -1.38 -5.30
N LEU A 31 -5.42 -2.63 -5.49
CA LEU A 31 -5.07 -3.41 -6.68
C LEU A 31 -6.35 -3.81 -7.40
N ASN A 32 -6.40 -3.55 -8.70
CA ASN A 32 -7.49 -4.00 -9.56
C ASN A 32 -7.36 -5.50 -9.92
N ASP A 33 -8.31 -6.03 -10.67
CA ASP A 33 -8.32 -7.45 -11.08
C ASP A 33 -7.13 -7.85 -11.95
N GLU A 34 -6.46 -6.88 -12.59
CA GLU A 34 -5.25 -7.09 -13.37
C GLU A 34 -3.97 -7.07 -12.52
N GLY A 35 -4.09 -6.89 -11.20
CA GLY A 35 -2.94 -6.80 -10.29
C GLY A 35 -2.21 -5.46 -10.37
N GLN A 36 -2.82 -4.45 -10.99
CA GLN A 36 -2.26 -3.11 -11.14
C GLN A 36 -2.75 -2.19 -10.03
N TYR A 37 -1.95 -1.18 -9.70
CA TYR A 37 -2.29 -0.20 -8.68
C TYR A 37 -3.47 0.69 -9.10
N ASP A 38 -4.51 0.73 -8.27
CA ASP A 38 -5.72 1.54 -8.44
C ASP A 38 -5.93 2.46 -7.23
N VAL A 39 -5.40 3.68 -7.33
CA VAL A 39 -5.51 4.68 -6.26
C VAL A 39 -6.93 5.16 -6.04
N GLU A 40 -7.75 5.27 -7.09
CA GLU A 40 -9.06 5.91 -7.00
C GLU A 40 -10.05 4.98 -6.28
N THR A 41 -10.06 3.70 -6.64
CA THR A 41 -10.87 2.69 -5.95
C THR A 41 -10.43 2.52 -4.50
N GLY A 42 -9.12 2.46 -4.25
CA GLY A 42 -8.58 2.32 -2.90
C GLY A 42 -8.92 3.50 -2.00
N VAL A 43 -8.77 4.75 -2.48
CA VAL A 43 -9.14 5.97 -1.73
C VAL A 43 -10.65 6.03 -1.49
N SER A 44 -11.47 5.64 -2.46
CA SER A 44 -12.93 5.57 -2.29
C SER A 44 -13.32 4.59 -1.18
N ASN A 45 -12.67 3.41 -1.15
CA ASN A 45 -12.88 2.42 -0.08
C ASN A 45 -12.40 2.94 1.29
N LEU A 46 -11.23 3.58 1.35
CA LEU A 46 -10.74 4.20 2.59
C LEU A 46 -11.76 5.17 3.19
N LYS A 47 -12.38 6.02 2.35
CA LYS A 47 -13.47 6.96 2.74
C LYS A 47 -14.70 6.27 3.29
N ARG A 48 -14.95 5.04 2.86
CA ARG A 48 -16.09 4.24 3.32
C ARG A 48 -15.83 3.53 4.64
N PHE A 49 -14.59 3.09 4.88
CA PHE A 49 -14.25 2.23 6.01
C PHE A 49 -13.57 2.94 7.19
N MET A 50 -12.94 4.09 6.97
CA MET A 50 -12.30 4.86 8.05
C MET A 50 -13.17 6.01 8.52
N GLY A 51 -13.44 6.03 9.83
CA GLY A 51 -14.16 7.12 10.49
C GLY A 51 -13.26 8.24 11.02
N ASP A 52 -11.93 8.04 11.03
CA ASP A 52 -10.98 9.07 11.48
C ASP A 52 -10.57 9.96 10.28
N PRO A 53 -10.97 11.25 10.27
CA PRO A 53 -10.72 12.13 9.14
C PRO A 53 -9.23 12.47 8.96
N THR A 54 -8.45 12.51 10.04
CA THR A 54 -7.02 12.83 9.99
C THR A 54 -6.22 11.66 9.42
N ALA A 55 -6.51 10.43 9.88
CA ALA A 55 -5.93 9.22 9.32
C ALA A 55 -6.31 9.06 7.85
N LEU A 56 -7.54 9.42 7.48
CA LEU A 56 -8.01 9.39 6.11
C LEU A 56 -7.24 10.32 5.18
N GLU A 57 -7.09 11.59 5.56
CA GLU A 57 -6.35 12.56 4.76
C GLU A 57 -4.89 12.13 4.59
N MET A 58 -4.26 11.63 5.66
CA MET A 58 -2.90 11.11 5.62
C MET A 58 -2.79 9.91 4.66
N LEU A 59 -3.68 8.93 4.75
CA LEU A 59 -3.65 7.74 3.92
C LEU A 59 -3.98 8.03 2.46
N GLU A 60 -4.91 8.95 2.18
CA GLU A 60 -5.19 9.42 0.82
C GLU A 60 -3.95 10.09 0.21
N LYS A 61 -3.26 10.94 0.98
CA LYS A 61 -2.03 11.58 0.54
C LYS A 61 -0.95 10.55 0.21
N VAL A 62 -0.70 9.58 1.10
CA VAL A 62 0.25 8.47 0.85
C VAL A 62 -0.12 7.72 -0.42
N ALA A 63 -1.38 7.31 -0.54
CA ALA A 63 -1.84 6.51 -1.67
C ALA A 63 -1.62 7.24 -3.01
N ARG A 64 -1.84 8.56 -3.04
CA ARG A 64 -1.59 9.40 -4.22
C ARG A 64 -0.11 9.60 -4.51
N GLN A 65 0.73 9.76 -3.48
CA GLN A 65 2.18 9.84 -3.65
C GLN A 65 2.77 8.55 -4.22
N CYS A 66 2.18 7.41 -3.85
CA CYS A 66 2.57 6.09 -4.34
C CYS A 66 2.05 5.75 -5.74
N ASN A 67 1.37 6.65 -6.43
CA ASN A 67 0.83 6.35 -7.76
C ASN A 67 1.92 6.03 -8.80
N SER A 68 3.17 6.43 -8.57
CA SER A 68 4.32 6.10 -9.43
C SER A 68 4.71 4.63 -9.41
N VAL A 69 4.22 3.81 -8.46
CA VAL A 69 4.51 2.37 -8.44
C VAL A 69 3.94 1.63 -9.64
N LYS A 70 2.87 2.17 -10.27
CA LYS A 70 2.24 1.58 -11.46
C LYS A 70 3.18 1.51 -12.67
N ASP A 71 4.18 2.39 -12.71
CA ASP A 71 5.12 2.51 -13.83
C ASP A 71 6.32 1.55 -13.65
N LYS A 72 6.41 0.86 -12.50
CA LYS A 72 7.46 -0.11 -12.24
C LYS A 72 7.13 -1.44 -12.90
N PRO A 73 8.12 -2.11 -13.53
CA PRO A 73 7.91 -3.41 -14.11
C PRO A 73 7.64 -4.46 -13.01
N VAL A 74 6.64 -5.30 -13.25
CA VAL A 74 6.33 -6.48 -12.44
C VAL A 74 6.14 -7.69 -13.35
N SER A 75 6.43 -8.88 -12.85
CA SER A 75 6.49 -10.12 -13.63
C SER A 75 5.35 -11.09 -13.36
N ASP A 76 4.56 -10.86 -12.33
CA ASP A 76 3.52 -11.78 -11.83
C ASP A 76 2.10 -11.44 -12.30
N GLY A 77 1.96 -10.38 -13.10
CA GLY A 77 0.72 -9.97 -13.76
C GLY A 77 -0.47 -9.92 -12.80
N LYS A 78 -1.52 -10.69 -13.12
CA LYS A 78 -2.78 -10.70 -12.36
C LYS A 78 -2.63 -11.12 -10.90
N ALA A 79 -1.54 -11.82 -10.52
CA ALA A 79 -1.30 -12.15 -9.13
C ALA A 79 -1.14 -10.88 -8.28
N GLY A 80 -0.46 -9.85 -8.81
CA GLY A 80 -0.28 -8.55 -8.17
C GLY A 80 0.51 -8.62 -6.86
N CYS A 81 1.28 -9.68 -6.63
CA CYS A 81 2.11 -9.86 -5.45
C CYS A 81 3.28 -8.86 -5.45
N GLU A 82 3.98 -8.72 -6.58
CA GLU A 82 5.07 -7.76 -6.74
C GLU A 82 4.57 -6.32 -6.67
N MET A 83 3.46 -6.02 -7.35
CA MET A 83 2.83 -4.70 -7.28
C MET A 83 2.36 -4.36 -5.86
N GLY A 84 1.76 -5.32 -5.16
CA GLY A 84 1.38 -5.16 -3.76
C GLY A 84 2.57 -4.90 -2.85
N LYS A 85 3.70 -5.58 -3.06
CA LYS A 85 4.93 -5.33 -2.31
C LYS A 85 5.53 -3.95 -2.61
N LEU A 86 5.49 -3.50 -3.86
CA LEU A 86 5.93 -2.15 -4.25
C LEU A 86 5.05 -1.06 -3.62
N ALA A 87 3.73 -1.25 -3.63
CA ALA A 87 2.79 -0.37 -2.95
C ALA A 87 3.06 -0.34 -1.44
N ALA A 88 3.28 -1.50 -0.80
CA ALA A 88 3.63 -1.59 0.61
C ALA A 88 4.90 -0.80 0.94
N ALA A 89 5.95 -0.97 0.13
CA ALA A 89 7.22 -0.29 0.34
C ALA A 89 7.03 1.23 0.29
N CYS A 90 6.36 1.72 -0.74
CA CYS A 90 6.09 3.13 -0.88
C CYS A 90 5.23 3.68 0.27
N PHE A 91 4.18 2.95 0.69
CA PHE A 91 3.34 3.39 1.80
C PHE A 91 4.14 3.54 3.09
N LEU A 92 4.98 2.57 3.43
CA LEU A 92 5.80 2.61 4.64
C LEU A 92 6.85 3.72 4.58
N GLU A 93 7.48 3.94 3.43
CA GLU A 93 8.41 5.04 3.21
C GLU A 93 7.73 6.41 3.40
N GLN A 94 6.60 6.66 2.75
CA GLN A 94 5.86 7.92 2.85
C GLN A 94 5.32 8.16 4.26
N MET A 95 4.83 7.11 4.94
CA MET A 95 4.40 7.21 6.34
C MET A 95 5.57 7.56 7.28
N LYS A 96 6.77 7.03 7.02
CA LYS A 96 7.97 7.38 7.80
C LYS A 96 8.33 8.85 7.60
N GLU A 97 8.39 9.31 6.35
CA GLU A 97 8.72 10.71 6.02
C GLU A 97 7.75 11.68 6.71
N MET A 98 6.44 11.40 6.70
CA MET A 98 5.47 12.24 7.39
C MET A 98 5.62 12.23 8.92
N LYS A 99 6.02 11.09 9.52
CA LYS A 99 6.31 11.01 10.96
C LYS A 99 7.61 11.73 11.35
N MET A 100 8.53 11.93 10.41
CA MET A 100 9.79 12.66 10.62
C MET A 100 9.71 14.15 10.27
N SER A 101 8.62 14.60 9.64
CA SER A 101 8.32 16.02 9.36
C SER A 101 7.49 16.71 10.47
N LYS A 102 7.23 16.02 11.58
CA LYS A 102 6.73 16.61 12.84
C LYS A 102 7.84 16.57 13.88
#